data_AF-K1T0N4-F1
#
_entry.id   AF-K1T0N4-F1
#
_cell.length_a   1.000
_cell.length_b   1.000
_cell.length_c   1.000
_cell.angle_alpha   90.00
_cell.angle_beta   90.00
_cell.angle_gamma   90.00
#
_symmetry.space_group_name_H-M   'P 1'
#
loop_
_entity.id
_entity.type
_entity.pdbx_description
1 polymer ?
#
loop_
_entity_poly.entity_id
_entity_poly.type
_entity_poly.pdbx_seq_one_letter_code
_entity_poly.pdbx_strand_id
1 'polypeptide(L)'
;MQKEIAEQPKAIHDTLSPRIKDGRVSIPELTLTDEEIKNIGKIHIVACGSAWHVGMTAKYIFEDMARIPCETDLASEFRYRDPIIKKGDICIVISQSGETADTLAALREAKSKGAKVISIVNVVASTIARESDDVIYTMAGPEIAVATTKAFSAQLAVVYLLALRFSKAVGLLPEER
;
A
#
# COMPACT_ATOMS: atom_id res chain seq x y z
N MET A 1 11.61 3.97 -20.70
CA MET A 1 11.47 2.57 -20.22
C MET A 1 12.80 1.93 -19.84
N GLN A 2 13.75 1.67 -20.76
CA GLN A 2 15.01 0.97 -20.42
C GLN A 2 15.79 1.63 -19.26
N LYS A 3 15.91 2.97 -19.28
CA LYS A 3 16.48 3.74 -18.16
C LYS A 3 15.76 3.46 -16.84
N GLU A 4 14.43 3.52 -16.82
CA GLU A 4 13.64 3.33 -15.60
C GLU A 4 13.68 1.88 -15.09
N ILE A 5 13.79 0.90 -15.99
CA ILE A 5 14.06 -0.50 -15.61
C ILE A 5 15.40 -0.60 -14.88
N ALA A 6 16.45 0.05 -15.40
CA ALA A 6 17.78 0.05 -14.80
C ALA A 6 17.85 0.84 -13.47
N GLU A 7 16.90 1.77 -13.23
CA GLU A 7 16.79 2.53 -11.98
C GLU A 7 16.10 1.75 -10.85
N GLN A 8 15.50 0.59 -11.11
CA GLN A 8 14.78 -0.21 -10.12
C GLN A 8 15.57 -0.51 -8.84
N PRO A 9 16.85 -0.91 -8.88
CA PRO A 9 17.61 -1.16 -7.65
C PRO A 9 17.71 0.08 -6.76
N LYS A 10 17.92 1.25 -7.38
CA LYS A 10 17.94 2.53 -6.67
C LYS A 10 16.56 2.90 -6.15
N ALA A 11 15.50 2.75 -6.95
CA ALA A 11 14.14 3.05 -6.54
C ALA A 11 13.74 2.23 -5.30
N ILE A 12 14.00 0.93 -5.30
CA ILE A 12 13.74 0.04 -4.15
C ILE A 12 14.56 0.47 -2.93
N HIS A 13 15.85 0.74 -3.11
CA HIS A 13 16.71 1.22 -2.02
C HIS A 13 16.16 2.51 -1.41
N ASP A 14 15.82 3.51 -2.24
CA ASP A 14 15.32 4.80 -1.79
C ASP A 14 13.93 4.67 -1.12
N THR A 15 13.12 3.67 -1.52
CA THR A 15 11.87 3.31 -0.83
C THR A 15 12.11 2.71 0.56
N LEU A 16 13.09 1.81 0.68
CA LEU A 16 13.28 0.97 1.88
C LEU A 16 14.15 1.66 2.93
N SER A 17 15.27 2.26 2.53
CA SER A 17 16.33 2.74 3.42
C SER A 17 15.85 3.72 4.50
N PRO A 18 14.94 4.68 4.24
CA PRO A 18 14.40 5.55 5.29
C PRO A 18 13.59 4.81 6.37
N ARG A 19 13.12 3.60 6.07
CA ARG A 19 12.17 2.81 6.87
C ARG A 19 12.76 1.55 7.47
N ILE A 20 14.08 1.37 7.35
CA ILE A 20 14.82 0.30 8.00
C ILE A 20 15.86 0.95 8.92
N LYS A 21 15.72 0.71 10.23
CA LYS A 21 16.64 1.21 11.26
C LYS A 21 17.11 0.04 12.11
N ASP A 22 18.43 -0.14 12.22
CA ASP A 22 19.04 -1.23 12.98
C ASP A 22 18.47 -2.61 12.63
N GLY A 23 18.27 -2.86 11.32
CA GLY A 23 17.70 -4.10 10.79
C GLY A 23 16.19 -4.28 11.03
N ARG A 24 15.50 -3.26 11.57
CA ARG A 24 14.08 -3.31 11.91
C ARG A 24 13.26 -2.35 11.06
N VAL A 25 12.06 -2.78 10.69
CA VAL A 25 11.08 -1.93 10.00
C VAL A 25 10.56 -0.85 10.94
N SER A 26 10.65 0.40 10.50
CA SER A 26 10.15 1.60 11.17
C SER A 26 9.47 2.49 10.14
N ILE A 27 8.14 2.58 10.18
CA ILE A 27 7.32 3.36 9.25
C ILE A 27 6.68 4.50 10.05
N PRO A 28 7.37 5.65 10.22
CA PRO A 28 6.83 6.76 11.01
C PRO A 28 5.55 7.37 10.42
N GLU A 29 5.31 7.18 9.11
CA GLU A 29 4.12 7.67 8.42
C GLU A 29 2.87 6.83 8.71
N LEU A 30 3.01 5.67 9.33
CA LEU A 30 1.90 4.77 9.65
C LEU A 30 1.43 5.01 11.10
N THR A 31 0.21 5.53 11.26
CA THR A 31 -0.34 5.85 12.59
C THR A 31 -1.02 4.67 13.29
N LEU A 32 -1.19 3.52 12.61
CA LEU A 32 -1.75 2.31 13.21
C LEU A 32 -0.88 1.76 14.36
N THR A 33 -1.51 1.62 15.52
CA THR A 33 -0.93 0.99 16.71
C THR A 33 -0.91 -0.54 16.57
N ASP A 34 -0.11 -1.22 17.40
CA ASP A 34 -0.09 -2.70 17.43
C ASP A 34 -1.45 -3.29 17.80
N GLU A 35 -2.18 -2.65 18.69
CA GLU A 35 -3.52 -3.08 19.08
C GLU A 35 -4.54 -2.92 17.94
N GLU A 36 -4.50 -1.81 17.21
CA GLU A 36 -5.34 -1.63 16.03
C GLU A 36 -5.01 -2.67 14.96
N ILE A 37 -3.72 -2.92 14.69
CA ILE A 37 -3.30 -3.93 13.69
C ILE A 37 -3.78 -5.33 14.07
N LYS A 38 -3.65 -5.73 15.33
CA LYS A 38 -4.14 -7.03 15.83
C LYS A 38 -5.66 -7.21 15.66
N ASN A 39 -6.39 -6.10 15.66
CA ASN A 39 -7.85 -6.09 15.55
C ASN A 39 -8.34 -5.77 14.12
N ILE A 40 -7.45 -5.70 13.12
CA ILE A 40 -7.88 -5.50 11.72
C ILE A 40 -8.77 -6.67 11.30
N GLY A 41 -9.99 -6.36 10.86
CA GLY A 41 -10.93 -7.36 10.36
C GLY A 41 -10.55 -7.86 8.96
N LYS A 42 -10.33 -6.92 8.03
CA LYS A 42 -9.93 -7.19 6.65
C LYS A 42 -9.13 -6.01 6.08
N ILE A 43 -8.21 -6.31 5.17
CA ILE A 43 -7.52 -5.32 4.32
C ILE A 43 -8.18 -5.33 2.93
N HIS A 44 -8.77 -4.20 2.54
CA HIS A 44 -9.29 -3.96 1.20
C HIS A 44 -8.22 -3.27 0.36
N ILE A 45 -7.72 -3.91 -0.71
CA ILE A 45 -6.66 -3.36 -1.55
C ILE A 45 -7.24 -2.92 -2.89
N VAL A 46 -7.17 -1.61 -3.19
CA VAL A 46 -7.88 -1.03 -4.32
C VAL A 46 -6.96 -0.19 -5.20
N ALA A 47 -6.90 -0.51 -6.49
CA ALA A 47 -6.04 0.18 -7.45
C ALA A 47 -6.48 -0.06 -8.91
N CYS A 48 -5.77 0.55 -9.87
CA CYS A 48 -5.97 0.34 -11.31
C CYS A 48 -4.69 -0.18 -11.99
N GLY A 49 -4.87 -0.94 -13.08
CA GLY A 49 -3.77 -1.34 -13.97
C GLY A 49 -2.64 -2.10 -13.25
N SER A 50 -1.39 -1.70 -13.45
CA SER A 50 -0.25 -2.37 -12.83
C SER A 50 -0.22 -2.24 -11.31
N ALA A 51 -0.74 -1.15 -10.74
CA ALA A 51 -0.86 -1.01 -9.28
C ALA A 51 -1.87 -2.01 -8.70
N TRP A 52 -2.89 -2.40 -9.47
CA TRP A 52 -3.80 -3.49 -9.09
C TRP A 52 -3.08 -4.85 -9.04
N HIS A 53 -2.14 -5.11 -9.94
CA HIS A 53 -1.32 -6.32 -9.90
C HIS A 53 -0.37 -6.34 -8.69
N VAL A 54 0.11 -5.18 -8.23
CA VAL A 54 0.78 -5.07 -6.92
C VAL A 54 -0.19 -5.47 -5.82
N GLY A 55 -1.43 -4.98 -5.85
CA GLY A 55 -2.47 -5.34 -4.88
C GLY A 55 -2.79 -6.84 -4.85
N MET A 56 -2.86 -7.49 -6.01
CA MET A 56 -3.04 -8.94 -6.08
C MET A 56 -1.91 -9.69 -5.38
N THR A 57 -0.67 -9.26 -5.60
CA THR A 57 0.49 -9.84 -4.92
C THR A 57 0.44 -9.55 -3.41
N ALA A 58 0.07 -8.32 -3.04
CA ALA A 58 -0.03 -7.89 -1.65
C ALA A 58 -1.00 -8.75 -0.83
N LYS A 59 -2.12 -9.19 -1.43
CA LYS A 59 -3.03 -10.14 -0.79
C LYS A 59 -2.30 -11.37 -0.26
N TYR A 60 -1.52 -12.04 -1.11
CA TYR A 60 -0.77 -13.24 -0.69
C TYR A 60 0.27 -12.91 0.39
N ILE A 61 0.94 -11.76 0.28
CA ILE A 61 1.96 -11.34 1.24
C ILE A 61 1.35 -11.10 2.64
N PHE A 62 0.26 -10.34 2.73
CA PHE A 62 -0.39 -10.05 4.02
C PHE A 62 -1.04 -11.30 4.62
N GLU A 63 -1.70 -12.14 3.82
CA GLU A 63 -2.32 -13.37 4.30
C GLU A 63 -1.29 -14.42 4.75
N ASP A 64 -0.11 -14.47 4.13
CA ASP A 64 0.98 -15.35 4.53
C ASP A 64 1.67 -14.83 5.81
N MET A 65 2.13 -13.58 5.79
CA MET A 65 3.00 -13.04 6.84
C MET A 65 2.27 -12.60 8.10
N ALA A 66 1.04 -12.06 7.95
CA ALA A 66 0.29 -11.47 9.06
C ALA A 66 -1.04 -12.18 9.35
N ARG A 67 -1.45 -13.14 8.50
CA ARG A 67 -2.72 -13.89 8.64
C ARG A 67 -3.97 -13.00 8.71
N ILE A 68 -3.90 -11.81 8.12
CA ILE A 68 -5.02 -10.87 8.04
C ILE A 68 -5.74 -11.09 6.70
N PRO A 69 -7.07 -11.33 6.69
CA PRO A 69 -7.84 -11.51 5.46
C PRO A 69 -7.68 -10.33 4.51
N CYS A 70 -7.42 -10.61 3.22
CA CYS A 70 -7.22 -9.58 2.22
C CYS A 70 -8.13 -9.79 1.00
N GLU A 71 -8.65 -8.69 0.47
CA GLU A 71 -9.37 -8.67 -0.79
C GLU A 71 -8.81 -7.59 -1.70
N THR A 72 -8.85 -7.84 -3.01
CA THR A 72 -8.28 -6.94 -4.01
C THR A 72 -9.34 -6.62 -5.05
N ASP A 73 -9.54 -5.34 -5.32
CA ASP A 73 -10.54 -4.86 -6.27
C ASP A 73 -9.94 -3.90 -7.29
N LEU A 74 -10.44 -3.99 -8.52
CA LEU A 74 -10.27 -2.92 -9.49
C LEU A 74 -11.03 -1.69 -8.98
N ALA A 75 -10.35 -0.53 -8.92
CA ALA A 75 -10.95 0.65 -8.33
C ALA A 75 -12.22 1.12 -9.06
N SER A 76 -12.28 0.90 -10.38
CA SER A 76 -13.47 1.20 -11.18
C SER A 76 -14.69 0.41 -10.73
N GLU A 77 -14.51 -0.81 -10.22
CA GLU A 77 -15.62 -1.66 -9.76
C GLU A 77 -15.94 -1.42 -8.28
N PHE A 78 -14.91 -1.13 -7.46
CA PHE A 78 -15.04 -1.06 -6.01
C PHE A 78 -16.16 -0.15 -5.54
N ARG A 79 -16.29 1.04 -6.12
CA ARG A 79 -17.36 1.98 -5.74
C ARG A 79 -18.74 1.50 -6.18
N TYR A 80 -18.87 0.93 -7.38
CA TYR A 80 -20.17 0.61 -7.96
C TYR A 80 -20.74 -0.73 -7.48
N ARG A 81 -19.94 -1.57 -6.82
CA ARG A 81 -20.39 -2.86 -6.28
C ARG A 81 -20.86 -2.82 -4.82
N ASP A 82 -20.96 -1.64 -4.22
CA ASP A 82 -21.34 -1.44 -2.81
C ASP A 82 -20.53 -2.32 -1.83
N PRO A 83 -19.25 -1.99 -1.58
CA PRO A 83 -18.35 -2.86 -0.86
C PRO A 83 -18.76 -2.99 0.61
N ILE A 84 -18.64 -4.20 1.14
CA ILE A 84 -18.92 -4.52 2.54
C ILE A 84 -17.69 -4.18 3.36
N ILE A 85 -17.69 -2.98 3.94
CA ILE A 85 -16.67 -2.49 4.85
C ILE A 85 -17.22 -2.58 6.28
N LYS A 86 -16.51 -3.30 7.15
CA LYS A 86 -16.87 -3.46 8.56
C LYS A 86 -16.01 -2.56 9.45
N LYS A 87 -16.48 -2.33 10.67
CA LYS A 87 -15.68 -1.65 11.70
C LYS A 87 -14.37 -2.42 11.94
N GLY A 88 -13.24 -1.73 11.89
CA GLY A 88 -11.91 -2.31 12.04
C GLY A 88 -11.29 -2.78 10.72
N ASP A 89 -12.00 -2.69 9.59
CA ASP A 89 -11.38 -2.87 8.28
C ASP A 89 -10.52 -1.66 7.92
N ILE A 90 -9.47 -1.92 7.14
CA ILE A 90 -8.65 -0.87 6.53
C ILE A 90 -8.71 -0.98 5.01
N CYS A 91 -8.45 0.12 4.33
CA CYS A 91 -8.32 0.15 2.88
C CYS A 91 -6.92 0.64 2.49
N ILE A 92 -6.23 -0.14 1.67
CA ILE A 92 -4.95 0.24 1.06
C ILE A 92 -5.22 0.63 -0.38
N VAL A 93 -4.96 1.89 -0.73
CA VAL A 93 -5.02 2.35 -2.12
C VAL A 93 -3.63 2.52 -2.72
N ILE A 94 -3.44 2.11 -3.97
CA ILE A 94 -2.13 2.17 -4.65
C ILE A 94 -2.26 2.99 -5.93
N SER A 95 -1.47 4.07 -6.05
CA SER A 95 -1.45 4.90 -7.25
C SER A 95 -0.09 5.58 -7.42
N GLN A 96 0.54 5.43 -8.59
CA GLN A 96 1.79 6.13 -8.87
C GLN A 96 1.60 7.66 -8.86
N SER A 97 0.59 8.15 -9.60
CA SER A 97 0.35 9.59 -9.73
C SER A 97 -0.32 10.20 -8.51
N GLY A 98 -1.07 9.40 -7.74
CA GLY A 98 -1.95 9.90 -6.70
C GLY A 98 -3.16 10.70 -7.23
N GLU A 99 -3.42 10.64 -8.53
CA GLU A 99 -4.49 11.38 -9.23
C GLU A 99 -5.41 10.44 -10.04
N THR A 100 -5.23 9.11 -9.95
CA THR A 100 -6.07 8.15 -10.67
C THR A 100 -7.52 8.28 -10.20
N ALA A 101 -8.41 8.74 -11.07
CA ALA A 101 -9.78 9.13 -10.72
C ALA A 101 -10.58 8.01 -10.04
N ASP A 102 -10.54 6.80 -10.59
CA ASP A 102 -11.25 5.65 -10.00
C ASP A 102 -10.67 5.27 -8.63
N THR A 103 -9.35 5.29 -8.47
CA THR A 103 -8.69 5.05 -7.17
C THR A 103 -9.04 6.11 -6.14
N LEU A 104 -9.13 7.39 -6.54
CA LEU A 104 -9.55 8.47 -5.67
C LEU A 104 -11.03 8.31 -5.27
N ALA A 105 -11.89 7.90 -6.21
CA ALA A 105 -13.30 7.62 -5.92
C ALA A 105 -13.44 6.44 -4.93
N ALA A 106 -12.64 5.38 -5.10
CA ALA A 106 -12.60 4.24 -4.19
C ALA A 106 -12.09 4.61 -2.80
N LEU A 107 -11.06 5.46 -2.69
CA LEU A 107 -10.58 6.01 -1.42
C LEU A 107 -11.73 6.70 -0.67
N ARG A 108 -12.45 7.60 -1.36
CA ARG A 108 -13.56 8.36 -0.75
C ARG A 108 -14.70 7.45 -0.34
N GLU A 109 -15.03 6.45 -1.16
CA GLU A 109 -16.03 5.43 -0.83
C GLU A 109 -15.64 4.67 0.44
N ALA A 110 -14.40 4.18 0.52
CA ALA A 110 -13.90 3.44 1.68
C ALA A 110 -13.96 4.28 2.96
N LYS A 111 -13.51 5.54 2.91
CA LYS A 111 -13.60 6.47 4.05
C LYS A 111 -15.04 6.74 4.46
N SER A 112 -15.95 6.95 3.50
CA SER A 112 -17.37 7.21 3.79
C SER A 112 -18.05 6.05 4.53
N LYS A 113 -17.56 4.83 4.32
CA LYS A 113 -18.00 3.60 5.00
C LYS A 113 -17.21 3.29 6.28
N GLY A 114 -16.28 4.15 6.68
CA GLY A 114 -15.58 4.08 7.95
C GLY A 114 -14.27 3.26 7.96
N ALA A 115 -13.74 2.86 6.79
CA ALA A 115 -12.39 2.28 6.74
C ALA A 115 -11.34 3.37 6.95
N LYS A 116 -10.29 3.04 7.69
CA LYS A 116 -9.05 3.84 7.68
C LYS A 116 -8.31 3.59 6.37
N VAL A 117 -7.85 4.65 5.70
CA VAL A 117 -7.17 4.57 4.41
C VAL A 117 -5.68 4.81 4.55
N ILE A 118 -4.91 3.84 4.05
CA ILE A 118 -3.47 3.93 3.85
C ILE A 118 -3.24 4.04 2.34
N SER A 119 -2.49 5.04 1.88
CA SER A 119 -2.12 5.13 0.46
C SER A 119 -0.64 4.84 0.22
N ILE A 120 -0.38 4.11 -0.87
CA ILE A 120 0.97 3.90 -1.42
C ILE A 120 1.05 4.73 -2.70
N VAL A 121 1.79 5.84 -2.63
CA VAL A 121 1.86 6.82 -3.72
C VAL A 121 3.28 7.30 -3.99
N ASN A 122 3.56 7.79 -5.19
CA ASN A 122 4.88 8.32 -5.52
C ASN A 122 4.94 9.85 -5.46
N VAL A 123 3.86 10.52 -5.90
CA VAL A 123 3.81 11.99 -5.99
C VAL A 123 3.39 12.60 -4.66
N VAL A 124 4.30 13.39 -4.08
CA VAL A 124 4.08 14.12 -2.83
C VAL A 124 2.95 15.12 -3.00
N ALA A 125 2.11 15.21 -1.97
CA ALA A 125 0.98 16.14 -1.91
C ALA A 125 -0.02 16.00 -3.07
N SER A 126 -0.09 14.84 -3.73
CA SER A 126 -1.17 14.48 -4.66
C SER A 126 -2.54 14.41 -3.95
N THR A 127 -3.62 14.38 -4.72
CA THR A 127 -4.99 14.38 -4.18
C THR A 127 -5.25 13.15 -3.31
N ILE A 128 -4.86 11.96 -3.74
CA ILE A 128 -4.94 10.74 -2.92
C ILE A 128 -4.12 10.89 -1.63
N ALA A 129 -2.91 11.46 -1.71
CA ALA A 129 -2.08 11.68 -0.53
C ALA A 129 -2.75 12.62 0.49
N ARG A 130 -3.34 13.72 0.03
CA ARG A 130 -4.00 14.71 0.92
C ARG A 130 -5.26 14.16 1.59
N GLU A 131 -5.95 13.21 0.96
CA GLU A 131 -7.22 12.68 1.47
C GLU A 131 -7.08 11.37 2.26
N SER A 132 -5.91 10.74 2.25
CA SER A 132 -5.62 9.52 3.01
C SER A 132 -5.38 9.81 4.49
N ASP A 133 -5.54 8.78 5.34
CA ASP A 133 -5.22 8.90 6.77
C ASP A 133 -3.72 8.68 7.02
N ASP A 134 -3.14 7.67 6.35
CA ASP A 134 -1.70 7.42 6.33
C ASP A 134 -1.19 7.39 4.87
N VAL A 135 0.03 7.88 4.63
CA VAL A 135 0.62 7.95 3.28
C VAL A 135 2.04 7.43 3.29
N ILE A 136 2.31 6.39 2.51
CA ILE A 136 3.66 5.84 2.35
C ILE A 136 4.16 6.12 0.95
N TYR A 137 5.18 6.99 0.88
CA TYR A 137 5.78 7.39 -0.38
C TYR A 137 6.77 6.37 -0.92
N THR A 138 6.64 5.99 -2.19
CA THR A 138 7.57 5.05 -2.84
C THR A 138 8.92 5.67 -3.17
N MET A 139 9.01 7.00 -3.34
CA MET A 139 10.27 7.70 -3.70
C MET A 139 10.95 7.15 -4.97
N ALA A 140 10.19 6.56 -5.91
CA ALA A 140 10.70 5.98 -7.16
C ALA A 140 11.16 7.05 -8.17
N GLY A 141 10.90 8.32 -7.89
CA GLY A 141 11.16 9.44 -8.79
C GLY A 141 10.16 9.50 -9.96
N PRO A 142 10.33 10.45 -10.89
CA PRO A 142 9.46 10.58 -12.06
C PRO A 142 9.54 9.36 -12.96
N GLU A 143 8.42 8.97 -13.55
CA GLU A 143 8.32 7.88 -14.51
C GLU A 143 7.61 8.42 -15.75
N ILE A 144 8.32 8.40 -16.88
CA ILE A 144 7.89 8.94 -18.17
C ILE A 144 7.35 7.81 -19.06
N ALA A 145 7.86 6.58 -18.89
CA ALA A 145 7.30 5.43 -19.58
C ALA A 145 5.83 5.23 -19.23
N VAL A 146 5.02 4.95 -20.27
CA VAL A 146 3.60 4.61 -20.11
C VAL A 146 3.44 3.26 -19.39
N ALA A 147 4.21 2.25 -19.83
CA ALA A 147 4.27 0.97 -19.14
C ALA A 147 5.10 1.13 -17.86
N THR A 148 4.49 0.82 -16.71
CA THR A 148 5.18 1.01 -15.44
C THR A 148 6.29 -0.01 -15.22
N THR A 149 7.34 0.40 -14.50
CA THR A 149 8.54 -0.37 -14.22
C THR A 149 8.97 -0.18 -12.76
N LYS A 150 9.74 0.87 -12.46
CA LYS A 150 10.25 1.13 -11.11
C LYS A 150 9.19 1.46 -10.08
N ALA A 151 8.09 2.11 -10.46
CA ALA A 151 6.98 2.32 -9.53
C ALA A 151 6.37 0.99 -9.08
N PHE A 152 6.23 -0.02 -9.95
CA PHE A 152 5.73 -1.35 -9.56
C PHE A 152 6.59 -2.00 -8.48
N SER A 153 7.90 -2.05 -8.70
CA SER A 153 8.85 -2.66 -7.75
C SER A 153 8.94 -1.87 -6.44
N ALA A 154 8.89 -0.54 -6.50
CA ALA A 154 8.86 0.30 -5.31
C ALA A 154 7.55 0.16 -4.52
N GLN A 155 6.40 0.03 -5.20
CA GLN A 155 5.11 -0.24 -4.54
C GLN A 155 5.13 -1.61 -3.82
N LEU A 156 5.68 -2.65 -4.45
CA LEU A 156 5.88 -3.95 -3.80
C LEU A 156 6.80 -3.85 -2.58
N ALA A 157 7.88 -3.06 -2.65
CA ALA A 157 8.76 -2.84 -1.51
C ALA A 157 8.01 -2.22 -0.31
N VAL A 158 7.11 -1.26 -0.56
CA VAL A 158 6.24 -0.72 0.50
C VAL A 158 5.28 -1.77 1.05
N VAL A 159 4.69 -2.60 0.19
CA VAL A 159 3.81 -3.71 0.62
C VAL A 159 4.55 -4.65 1.58
N TYR A 160 5.79 -5.03 1.27
CA TYR A 160 6.60 -5.86 2.18
C TYR A 160 6.92 -5.17 3.50
N LEU A 161 7.22 -3.86 3.49
CA LEU A 161 7.42 -3.11 4.75
C LEU A 161 6.16 -3.13 5.62
N LEU A 162 5.00 -2.87 5.03
CA LEU A 162 3.71 -2.95 5.72
C LEU A 162 3.45 -4.35 6.26
N ALA A 163 3.65 -5.39 5.45
CA ALA A 163 3.43 -6.77 5.85
C ALA A 163 4.36 -7.20 6.99
N LEU A 164 5.64 -6.81 6.98
CA LEU A 164 6.58 -7.03 8.08
C LEU A 164 6.13 -6.30 9.35
N ARG A 165 5.72 -5.04 9.24
CA ARG A 165 5.19 -4.24 10.35
C ARG A 165 3.95 -4.88 10.95
N PHE A 166 3.08 -5.44 10.12
CA PHE A 166 1.82 -6.07 10.53
C PHE A 166 2.09 -7.44 11.15
N SER A 167 2.92 -8.26 10.51
CA SER A 167 3.41 -9.56 11.00
C SER A 167 4.02 -9.44 12.39
N LYS A 168 4.85 -8.40 12.62
CA LYS A 168 5.40 -8.09 13.94
C LYS A 168 4.30 -7.76 14.95
N ALA A 169 3.34 -6.91 14.59
CA ALA A 169 2.25 -6.53 15.49
C ALA A 169 1.42 -7.74 15.92
N VAL A 170 1.12 -8.67 15.01
CA VAL A 170 0.36 -9.89 15.31
C VAL A 170 1.21 -11.01 15.93
N GLY A 171 2.52 -10.79 16.14
CA GLY A 171 3.42 -11.74 16.77
C GLY A 171 3.82 -12.93 15.89
N LEU A 172 3.75 -12.78 14.56
CA LEU A 172 4.09 -13.82 13.60
C LEU A 172 5.43 -13.62 12.90
N LEU A 173 6.06 -12.46 13.10
CA LEU A 173 7.41 -12.23 12.59
C LEU A 173 8.40 -13.02 13.48
N PRO A 174 9.16 -13.98 12.93
CA PRO A 174 10.17 -14.70 13.71
C PRO A 174 11.19 -13.71 14.27
N GLU A 175 11.63 -13.92 15.51
CA GLU A 175 12.62 -13.02 16.14
C GLU A 175 13.99 -13.05 15.48
N GLU A 176 14.30 -14.03 14.61
CA GLU A 176 15.62 -14.19 14.01
C GLU A 176 15.57 -14.82 12.60
N ARG A 177 16.12 -14.09 11.61
CA ARG A 177 17.00 -14.61 10.56
C ARG A 177 17.99 -13.53 10.15
#